data_AF-V7B939-F1
#
_entry.id   AF-V7B939-F1
#
_cell.length_a   1.000
_cell.length_b   1.000
_cell.length_c   1.000
_cell.angle_alpha   90.00
_cell.angle_beta   90.00
_cell.angle_gamma   90.00
#
_symmetry.space_group_name_H-M   'P 1'
#
loop_
_entity.id
_entity.type
_entity.pdbx_description
1 polymer ?
#
loop_
_entity_poly.entity_id
_entity_poly.type
_entity_poly.pdbx_seq_one_letter_code
_entity_poly.pdbx_strand_id
1 'polypeptide(L)'
;MGNRAFALMVMVGGILVLGNLPGISAQCGGNFTAIFEQCEDFFREDGPREPSTECCDELQRQNIDTNCACAYIASRPPGIGPRNGIDLNRTVYVTRACGIPLSPGQECGEIIIAPTPAPYPLD
;
A
#
# COMPACT_ATOMS: atom_id res chain seq x y z
N MET A 1 22.04 -42.58 3.72
CA MET A 1 20.87 -41.73 3.40
C MET A 1 20.95 -40.38 4.14
N GLY A 2 21.93 -39.52 3.83
CA GLY A 2 22.24 -38.34 4.67
C GLY A 2 22.14 -36.96 4.01
N ASN A 3 22.31 -36.84 2.68
CA ASN A 3 22.32 -35.51 2.04
C ASN A 3 20.98 -35.07 1.45
N ARG A 4 20.11 -36.02 1.07
CA ARG A 4 18.83 -35.71 0.41
C ARG A 4 17.81 -35.12 1.40
N ALA A 5 17.82 -35.58 2.64
CA ALA A 5 16.92 -35.09 3.68
C ALA A 5 17.28 -33.67 4.16
N PHE A 6 18.57 -33.37 4.31
CA PHE A 6 19.04 -32.01 4.64
C PHE A 6 18.78 -31.03 3.50
N ALA A 7 19.03 -31.42 2.24
CA ALA A 7 18.73 -30.58 1.09
C ALA A 7 17.22 -30.27 0.97
N LEU A 8 16.34 -31.23 1.28
CA LEU A 8 14.89 -31.03 1.31
C LEU A 8 14.43 -30.14 2.47
N MET A 9 15.01 -30.28 3.67
CA MET A 9 14.68 -29.39 4.79
C MET A 9 15.14 -27.94 4.54
N VAL A 10 16.31 -27.73 3.95
CA VAL A 10 16.81 -26.39 3.60
C VAL A 10 15.98 -25.77 2.46
N MET A 11 15.50 -26.57 1.50
CA MET A 11 14.59 -26.15 0.43
C MET A 11 13.11 -26.03 0.86
N VAL A 12 12.72 -26.42 2.07
CA VAL A 12 11.38 -26.12 2.59
C VAL A 12 11.47 -24.95 3.56
N GLY A 13 12.50 -24.90 4.40
CA GLY A 13 12.78 -23.77 5.30
C GLY A 13 13.12 -22.47 4.56
N GLY A 14 13.93 -22.53 3.50
CA GLY A 14 14.31 -21.34 2.73
C GLY A 14 13.14 -20.67 1.99
N ILE A 15 12.14 -21.46 1.60
CA ILE A 15 10.99 -21.01 0.81
C ILE A 15 9.96 -20.36 1.74
N LEU A 16 9.85 -20.88 2.97
CA LEU A 16 9.05 -20.27 4.04
C LEU A 16 9.64 -18.94 4.53
N VAL A 17 10.95 -18.77 4.55
CA VAL A 17 11.60 -17.51 4.98
C VAL A 17 11.54 -16.42 3.91
N LEU A 18 11.55 -16.76 2.62
CA LEU A 18 11.41 -15.79 1.52
C LEU A 18 9.95 -15.40 1.22
N GLY A 19 8.97 -16.16 1.73
CA GLY A 19 7.55 -16.00 1.40
C GLY A 19 6.74 -15.05 2.29
N ASN A 20 7.35 -14.29 3.20
CA ASN A 20 6.64 -13.50 4.21
C ASN A 20 6.40 -12.01 3.85
N LEU A 21 6.42 -11.63 2.57
CA LEU A 21 6.01 -10.29 2.12
C LEU A 21 4.61 -10.19 1.48
N PRO A 22 4.08 -11.17 0.71
CA PRO A 22 2.74 -11.06 0.14
C PRO A 22 1.60 -11.32 1.14
N GLY A 23 1.91 -11.80 2.35
CA GLY A 23 0.89 -12.10 3.37
C GLY A 23 0.24 -10.86 3.98
N ILE A 24 1.03 -9.79 4.18
CA ILE A 24 0.53 -8.59 4.87
C ILE A 24 -0.34 -7.72 3.98
N SER A 25 -0.04 -7.58 2.70
CA SER A 25 -0.95 -6.90 1.77
C SER A 25 -2.26 -7.67 1.60
N ALA A 26 -2.19 -9.00 1.47
CA ALA A 26 -3.38 -9.85 1.33
C ALA A 26 -4.31 -9.77 2.55
N GLN A 27 -3.76 -9.57 3.75
CA GLN A 27 -4.54 -9.46 4.98
C GLN A 27 -5.31 -8.14 5.09
N CYS A 28 -4.91 -7.10 4.33
CA CYS A 28 -5.62 -5.82 4.26
C CYS A 28 -6.82 -5.87 3.30
N GLY A 29 -7.04 -6.99 2.61
CA GLY A 29 -8.06 -7.10 1.57
C GLY A 29 -7.67 -6.37 0.28
N GLY A 30 -8.44 -6.64 -0.77
CA GLY A 30 -8.17 -6.11 -2.10
C GLY A 30 -6.95 -6.71 -2.80
N ASN A 31 -6.75 -6.33 -4.05
CA ASN A 31 -5.62 -6.72 -4.89
C ASN A 31 -4.68 -5.53 -5.08
N PHE A 32 -3.68 -5.41 -4.20
CA PHE A 32 -2.67 -4.35 -4.28
C PHE A 32 -1.87 -4.37 -5.58
N THR A 33 -1.70 -5.52 -6.23
CA THR A 33 -1.03 -5.58 -7.54
C THR A 33 -1.88 -4.89 -8.61
N ALA A 34 -3.18 -5.19 -8.68
CA ALA A 34 -4.07 -4.55 -9.64
C ALA A 34 -4.22 -3.05 -9.38
N ILE A 35 -4.29 -2.65 -8.11
CA ILE A 35 -4.30 -1.23 -7.74
C ILE A 35 -3.01 -0.55 -8.19
N PHE A 36 -1.86 -1.15 -7.91
CA PHE A 36 -0.57 -0.57 -8.28
C PHE A 36 -0.45 -0.42 -9.81
N GLU A 37 -0.82 -1.45 -10.57
CA GLU A 37 -0.82 -1.40 -12.04
C GLU A 37 -1.68 -0.25 -12.60
N GLN A 38 -2.81 0.06 -11.94
CA GLN A 38 -3.73 1.11 -12.40
C GLN A 38 -3.46 2.49 -11.82
N CYS A 39 -2.83 2.57 -10.64
CA CYS A 39 -2.76 3.79 -9.84
C CYS A 39 -1.35 4.28 -9.52
N GLU A 40 -0.29 3.49 -9.79
CA GLU A 40 1.09 3.81 -9.38
C GLU A 40 1.46 5.26 -9.72
N ASP A 41 1.21 5.69 -10.95
CA ASP A 41 1.57 7.03 -11.42
C ASP A 41 0.93 8.14 -10.58
N PHE A 42 -0.28 7.96 -10.06
CA PHE A 42 -0.95 8.99 -9.25
C PHE A 42 -0.46 9.01 -7.79
N PHE A 43 0.13 7.92 -7.31
CA PHE A 43 0.72 7.84 -5.98
C PHE A 43 2.12 8.42 -5.90
N ARG A 44 2.77 8.66 -7.04
CA ARG A 44 4.09 9.29 -7.10
C ARG A 44 4.01 10.78 -6.82
N GLU A 45 5.07 11.33 -6.23
CA GLU A 45 5.21 12.76 -5.97
C GLU A 45 5.05 13.58 -7.26
N ASP A 46 5.73 13.16 -8.34
CA ASP A 46 5.74 13.76 -9.67
C ASP A 46 4.60 13.29 -10.59
N GLY A 47 3.64 12.55 -10.04
CA GLY A 47 2.48 12.01 -10.75
C GLY A 47 1.47 13.05 -11.24
N PRO A 48 0.49 12.65 -12.08
CA PRO A 48 -0.65 13.50 -12.41
C PRO A 48 -1.42 13.91 -11.14
N ARG A 49 -1.95 15.15 -11.09
CA ARG A 49 -2.64 15.63 -9.88
C ARG A 49 -3.93 14.87 -9.63
N GLU A 50 -4.79 14.80 -10.63
CA GLU A 50 -6.10 14.14 -10.56
C GLU A 50 -5.99 12.66 -10.91
N PRO A 51 -6.65 11.76 -10.15
CA PRO A 51 -6.69 10.35 -10.49
C PRO A 51 -7.52 10.10 -11.75
N SER A 52 -7.20 9.04 -12.49
CA SER A 52 -8.05 8.58 -13.58
C SER A 52 -9.30 7.87 -13.04
N THR A 53 -10.34 7.84 -13.88
CA THR A 53 -11.55 7.05 -13.59
C THR A 53 -11.20 5.59 -13.35
N GLU A 54 -10.31 5.03 -14.16
CA GLU A 54 -9.89 3.62 -14.05
C GLU A 54 -9.19 3.34 -12.72
N CYS A 55 -8.37 4.26 -12.22
CA CYS A 55 -7.74 4.12 -10.91
C CYS A 55 -8.79 4.20 -9.79
N CYS A 56 -9.72 5.14 -9.85
CA CYS A 56 -10.76 5.26 -8.84
C CYS A 56 -11.71 4.05 -8.83
N ASP A 57 -12.11 3.54 -9.99
CA ASP A 57 -12.95 2.35 -10.11
C ASP A 57 -12.26 1.12 -9.52
N GLU A 58 -10.95 0.95 -9.79
CA GLU A 58 -10.17 -0.13 -9.20
C GLU A 58 -10.06 0.04 -7.68
N LEU A 59 -9.75 1.23 -7.17
CA LEU A 59 -9.69 1.45 -5.72
C LEU A 59 -11.04 1.22 -5.02
N GLN A 60 -12.15 1.62 -5.63
CA GLN A 60 -13.49 1.46 -5.05
C GLN A 60 -13.96 0.00 -5.05
N ARG A 61 -13.62 -0.78 -6.08
CA ARG A 61 -14.02 -2.20 -6.15
C ARG A 61 -13.22 -3.07 -5.20
N GLN A 62 -12.00 -2.65 -4.86
CA GLN A 62 -11.13 -3.37 -3.96
C GLN A 62 -11.56 -3.04 -2.52
N ASN A 63 -12.16 -4.01 -1.83
CA ASN A 63 -12.59 -3.85 -0.44
C ASN A 63 -11.37 -3.83 0.50
N ILE A 64 -10.62 -2.73 0.47
CA ILE A 64 -9.37 -2.52 1.21
C ILE A 64 -9.68 -1.96 2.60
N ASP A 65 -9.10 -2.56 3.63
CA ASP A 65 -8.97 -1.93 4.94
C ASP A 65 -7.89 -0.84 4.85
N THR A 66 -8.33 0.43 4.85
CA THR A 66 -7.45 1.58 4.67
C THR A 66 -6.47 1.80 5.83
N ASN A 67 -6.80 1.36 7.04
CA ASN A 67 -5.87 1.40 8.18
C ASN A 67 -4.75 0.39 7.99
N CYS A 68 -5.11 -0.86 7.66
CA CYS A 68 -4.16 -1.92 7.38
C CYS A 68 -3.27 -1.56 6.19
N ALA A 69 -3.86 -1.07 5.10
CA ALA A 69 -3.14 -0.67 3.90
C ALA A 69 -2.11 0.42 4.19
N CYS A 70 -2.49 1.45 4.96
CA CYS A 70 -1.56 2.49 5.39
C CYS A 70 -0.41 1.93 6.22
N ALA A 71 -0.70 1.08 7.21
CA ALA A 71 0.33 0.45 8.03
C ALA A 71 1.27 -0.43 7.19
N TYR A 72 0.73 -1.13 6.18
CA TYR A 72 1.52 -1.96 5.27
C TYR A 72 2.43 -1.11 4.37
N ILE A 73 1.89 -0.09 3.69
CA ILE A 73 2.68 0.80 2.83
C ILE A 73 3.77 1.47 3.66
N ALA A 74 3.44 1.96 4.85
CA ALA A 74 4.39 2.60 5.76
C ALA A 74 5.29 1.64 6.54
N SER A 75 5.14 0.31 6.39
CA SER A 75 5.97 -0.68 7.09
C SER A 75 7.45 -0.61 6.71
N ARG A 76 7.76 0.09 5.61
CA ARG A 76 9.11 0.28 5.10
C ARG A 76 9.39 1.76 4.80
N PRO A 77 10.67 2.18 4.93
CA PRO A 77 11.15 3.47 4.42
C PRO A 77 10.78 3.71 2.94
N PRO A 78 10.66 4.98 2.52
CA PRO A 78 10.38 5.30 1.12
C PRO A 78 11.51 4.81 0.21
N GLY A 79 11.14 4.37 -1.00
CA GLY A 79 12.09 3.82 -1.99
C GLY A 79 12.38 2.33 -1.85
N ILE A 80 11.76 1.62 -0.89
CA ILE A 80 11.88 0.17 -0.75
C ILE A 80 10.54 -0.51 -0.45
N GLY A 81 10.41 -1.76 -0.91
CA GLY A 81 9.25 -2.60 -0.61
C GLY A 81 7.93 -1.94 -1.04
N PRO A 82 6.88 -1.98 -0.20
CA PRO A 82 5.56 -1.45 -0.54
C PRO A 82 5.49 0.09 -0.57
N ARG A 83 6.57 0.78 -0.17
CA ARG A 83 6.69 2.25 -0.27
C ARG A 83 7.62 2.70 -1.41
N ASN A 84 8.01 1.78 -2.28
CA ASN A 84 8.83 2.14 -3.42
C ASN A 84 8.00 2.92 -4.45
N GLY A 85 8.41 4.14 -4.77
CA GLY A 85 7.67 5.00 -5.71
C GLY A 85 6.34 5.54 -5.19
N ILE A 86 6.05 5.43 -3.89
CA ILE A 86 4.78 5.87 -3.30
C ILE A 86 5.02 7.05 -2.35
N ASP A 87 4.40 8.19 -2.68
CA ASP A 87 4.23 9.30 -1.76
C ASP A 87 2.92 9.16 -0.97
N LEU A 88 3.02 9.26 0.35
CA LEU A 88 1.88 9.03 1.25
C LEU A 88 0.84 10.15 1.17
N ASN A 89 1.27 11.40 0.97
CA ASN A 89 0.34 12.53 0.84
C ASN A 89 -0.45 12.41 -0.47
N ARG A 90 0.21 12.03 -1.57
CA ARG A 90 -0.43 11.76 -2.86
C ARG A 90 -1.39 10.58 -2.74
N THR A 91 -1.01 9.50 -2.06
CA THR A 91 -1.89 8.35 -1.80
C THR A 91 -3.15 8.78 -1.06
N VAL A 92 -3.02 9.51 0.06
CA VAL A 92 -4.17 10.02 0.84
C VAL A 92 -5.05 10.94 0.00
N TYR A 93 -4.45 11.81 -0.81
CA TYR A 93 -5.18 12.70 -1.72
C TYR A 93 -5.98 11.90 -2.76
N VAL A 94 -5.34 10.97 -3.47
CA VAL A 94 -5.98 10.14 -4.51
C VAL A 94 -7.12 9.32 -3.92
N THR A 95 -6.89 8.65 -2.79
CA THR A 95 -7.92 7.86 -2.11
C THR A 95 -9.15 8.72 -1.76
N ARG A 96 -8.94 9.96 -1.29
CA ARG A 96 -10.04 10.90 -1.01
C ARG A 96 -10.72 11.42 -2.27
N ALA A 97 -9.95 11.75 -3.30
CA ALA A 97 -10.47 12.21 -4.58
C ALA A 97 -11.36 11.13 -5.23
N CYS A 98 -11.01 9.86 -5.06
CA CYS A 98 -11.81 8.71 -5.45
C CYS A 98 -12.99 8.39 -4.50
N GLY A 99 -13.25 9.22 -3.48
CA GLY A 99 -14.40 9.07 -2.58
C GLY A 99 -14.28 7.97 -1.53
N ILE A 100 -13.08 7.41 -1.31
CA ILE A 100 -12.86 6.36 -0.32
C ILE A 100 -12.64 7.01 1.05
N PRO A 101 -13.40 6.59 2.08
CA PRO A 101 -13.31 7.20 3.39
C PRO A 101 -11.97 6.88 4.07
N LEU A 102 -11.33 7.93 4.58
CA LEU A 102 -10.16 7.83 5.45
C LEU A 102 -10.51 8.49 6.79
N SER A 103 -10.22 7.79 7.89
CA SER A 103 -10.57 8.28 9.23
C SER A 103 -9.65 9.44 9.61
N PRO A 104 -10.19 10.61 10.01
CA PRO A 104 -9.36 11.69 10.57
C PRO A 104 -8.58 11.19 11.79
N GLY A 105 -7.32 11.60 11.91
CA GLY A 105 -6.43 11.17 12.99
C GLY A 105 -5.82 9.77 12.82
N GLN A 106 -6.16 9.06 11.74
CA GLN A 106 -5.48 7.80 11.38
C GLN A 106 -4.01 8.08 11.06
N GLU A 107 -3.13 7.26 11.62
CA GLU A 107 -1.70 7.28 11.30
C GLU A 107 -1.43 6.46 10.03
N CYS A 108 -0.60 7.01 9.14
CA CYS A 108 -0.13 6.35 7.92
C CYS A 108 1.38 6.59 7.83
N GLY A 109 2.16 5.75 8.51
CA GLY A 109 3.58 5.99 8.66
C GLY A 109 3.88 7.26 9.44
N GLU A 110 4.62 8.17 8.82
CA GLU A 110 4.98 9.46 9.42
C GLU A 110 3.90 10.54 9.30
N ILE A 111 2.79 10.30 8.59
CA ILE A 111 1.72 11.29 8.41
C ILE A 111 0.48 10.93 9.23
N ILE A 112 -0.24 11.98 9.67
CA ILE A 112 -1.55 11.86 10.29
C ILE A 112 -2.59 12.38 9.30
N ILE A 113 -3.62 11.59 9.04
CA ILE A 113 -4.69 11.95 8.13
C ILE A 113 -5.49 13.12 8.70
N ALA A 114 -5.37 14.30 8.08
CA ALA A 114 -6.07 15.52 8.49
C ALA A 114 -7.59 15.42 8.27
N PRO A 115 -8.44 16.04 9.10
CA PRO A 115 -9.88 16.10 8.85
C PRO A 115 -10.22 16.80 7.53
N THR A 116 -11.37 16.49 6.92
CA THR A 116 -11.90 17.21 5.76
C THR A 116 -13.00 18.20 6.17
N PRO A 117 -12.95 19.48 5.74
CA PRO A 117 -11.85 20.14 5.02
C PRO A 117 -10.61 20.32 5.92
N ALA A 118 -9.41 20.27 5.33
CA ALA A 118 -8.15 20.44 6.05
C ALA A 118 -8.19 21.74 6.88
N PRO A 119 -7.79 21.72 8.16
CA PRO A 119 -7.87 22.92 8.99
C PRO A 119 -7.13 24.12 8.41
N TYR A 120 -6.03 23.92 7.67
CA TYR A 120 -5.23 24.95 7.00
C TYR A 120 -4.46 24.34 5.81
N PRO A 121 -4.01 25.14 4.82
CA PRO A 121 -3.10 24.67 3.78
C PRO A 121 -1.80 24.14 4.40
N LEU A 122 -1.30 23.02 3.90
CA LEU A 122 0.05 22.55 4.18
C LEU A 122 0.97 23.30 3.20
N ASP A 123 1.61 24.36 3.67
CA ASP A 123 2.72 25.06 3.01
C ASP A 123 4.02 24.24 3.08
#